data_AF-A0A2M9JTG2-F1
#
_entry.id   AF-A0A2M9JTG2-F1
#
_cell.length_a   1.000
_cell.length_b   1.000
_cell.length_c   1.000
_cell.angle_alpha   90.00
_cell.angle_beta   90.00
_cell.angle_gamma   90.00
#
_symmetry.space_group_name_H-M   'P 1'
#
loop_
_entity.id
_entity.type
_entity.pdbx_description
1 polymer ?
#
loop_
_entity_poly.entity_id
_entity_poly.type
_entity_poly.pdbx_seq_one_letter_code
_entity_poly.pdbx_strand_id
1 'polypeptide(L)' 'MLWSDPENEPPEELRETQAMLRRAGFVLAVAMVIAMLVLGIV' A
#
# COMPACT_ATOMS: atom_id res chain seq x y z
N MET A 1 27.26 -6.32 -11.45
CA MET A 1 26.36 -5.44 -10.68
C MET A 1 25.95 -4.27 -11.59
N LEU A 2 25.31 -4.57 -12.73
CA LEU A 2 24.98 -3.61 -13.81
C LEU A 2 23.49 -3.25 -13.83
N TRP A 3 22.79 -3.45 -12.70
CA TRP A 3 21.35 -3.20 -12.56
C TRP A 3 21.02 -2.05 -11.60
N SER A 4 22.00 -1.40 -10.99
CA SER A 4 21.69 -0.30 -10.08
C SER A 4 22.47 0.91 -10.52
N ASP A 5 21.99 1.56 -11.59
CA ASP A 5 22.24 2.98 -11.78
C ASP A 5 21.58 3.69 -10.59
N PRO A 6 22.35 4.21 -9.62
CA PRO A 6 21.82 4.76 -8.37
C PRO A 6 20.98 6.03 -8.59
N GLU A 7 21.02 6.60 -9.78
CA GLU A 7 20.31 7.83 -10.14
C GLU A 7 18.80 7.61 -10.45
N ASN A 8 18.34 6.36 -10.52
CA ASN A 8 16.92 6.02 -10.72
C ASN A 8 16.21 5.53 -9.44
N GLU A 9 16.79 5.73 -8.25
CA GLU A 9 16.02 5.49 -7.03
C GLU A 9 14.82 6.46 -6.99
N PRO A 10 13.58 5.94 -6.81
CA PRO A 10 12.41 6.80 -6.76
C PRO A 10 12.57 7.79 -5.60
N PRO A 11 12.23 9.08 -5.81
CA PRO A 11 12.39 10.12 -4.81
C PRO A 11 11.75 9.72 -3.47
N GLU A 12 12.38 10.15 -2.38
CA GLU A 12 12.01 9.78 -1.01
C GLU A 12 10.52 9.99 -0.73
N GLU A 13 9.94 11.11 -1.20
CA GLU A 13 8.52 11.41 -1.11
C GLU A 13 7.62 10.35 -1.75
N LEU A 14 8.03 9.76 -2.89
CA LEU A 14 7.27 8.69 -3.55
C LEU A 14 7.35 7.39 -2.75
N ARG A 15 8.51 7.10 -2.14
CA ARG A 15 8.69 5.90 -1.29
C ARG A 15 7.85 6.01 -0.02
N GLU A 16 7.83 7.18 0.60
CA GLU A 16 6.98 7.44 1.77
C GLU A 16 5.50 7.38 1.43
N THR A 17 5.10 7.99 0.31
CA THR A 17 3.72 7.92 -0.19
C THR A 17 3.33 6.48 -0.48
N GLN A 18 4.22 5.68 -1.08
CA GLN A 18 3.96 4.27 -1.36
C GLN A 18 3.81 3.44 -0.08
N ALA A 19 4.64 3.69 0.93
CA ALA A 19 4.52 3.05 2.24
C ALA A 19 3.20 3.44 2.93
N MET A 20 2.83 4.72 2.89
CA MET A 20 1.57 5.23 3.44
C MET A 20 0.36 4.64 2.71
N LEU A 21 0.38 4.61 1.38
CA LEU A 21 -0.68 4.02 0.54
C LEU A 21 -0.83 2.53 0.81
N ARG A 22 0.26 1.80 1.04
CA ARG A 22 0.22 0.37 1.36
C ARG A 22 -0.47 0.12 2.70
N ARG A 23 -0.16 0.95 3.70
CA ARG A 23 -0.84 0.89 5.01
C ARG A 23 -2.31 1.29 4.90
N ALA A 24 -2.63 2.36 4.17
CA ALA A 24 -3.99 2.81 3.94
C ALA A 24 -4.82 1.76 3.19
N GLY A 25 -4.26 1.14 2.15
CA GLY A 25 -4.89 0.05 1.41
C GLY A 25 -5.15 -1.18 2.27
N PHE A 26 -4.23 -1.52 3.17
CA PHE A 26 -4.44 -2.61 4.13
C PHE A 26 -5.59 -2.30 5.10
N VAL A 27 -5.63 -1.08 5.66
CA VAL A 27 -6.72 -0.65 6.53
C VAL A 27 -8.06 -0.68 5.80
N LEU A 28 -8.10 -0.20 4.55
CA LEU A 28 -9.30 -0.24 3.72
C LEU A 28 -9.76 -1.68 3.45
N ALA A 29 -8.83 -2.59 3.11
CA ALA A 29 -9.14 -3.99 2.87
C ALA A 29 -9.73 -4.66 4.12
N VAL A 30 -9.13 -4.42 5.29
CA VAL A 30 -9.66 -4.94 6.57
C VAL A 30 -11.04 -4.35 6.85
N ALA A 31 -11.24 -3.04 6.66
CA ALA A 31 -12.53 -2.40 6.85
C ALA A 31 -13.61 -2.98 5.93
N MET A 32 -13.28 -3.28 4.67
CA MET A 32 -14.20 -3.92 3.72
C MET A 32 -14.59 -5.33 4.17
N VAL A 33 -13.65 -6.13 4.65
CA VAL A 33 -13.94 -7.47 5.20
C VAL A 33 -14.88 -7.36 6.41
N ILE A 34 -14.59 -6.44 7.33
CA ILE A 34 -15.46 -6.18 8.49
C ILE A 34 -16.85 -5.76 8.03
N ALA A 35 -16.95 -4.85 7.06
CA ALA A 35 -18.23 -4.42 6.51
C ALA A 35 -19.02 -5.60 5.90
N MET A 36 -18.35 -6.49 5.15
CA MET A 36 -18.99 -7.69 4.58
C MET A 36 -19.51 -8.63 5.67
N LEU A 37 -18.77 -8.81 6.78
CA LEU A 37 -19.22 -9.59 7.93
C LEU A 37 -20.44 -8.95 8.62
N VAL A 38 -20.42 -7.63 8.82
CA VAL A 38 -21.53 -6.89 9.45
C VAL A 38 -22.79 -6.94 8.58
N LEU A 39 -22.63 -6.86 7.25
CA LEU A 39 -23.74 -6.92 6.31
C LEU A 39 -24.22 -8.35 6.02
N GLY A 40 -23.54 -9.39 6.52
CA GLY A 40 -23.88 -10.79 6.27
C GLY A 40 -23.71 -11.21 4.80
N ILE A 41 -22.77 -10.58 4.09
CA ILE A 41 -22.47 -10.87 2.67
C ILE A 41 -21.60 -12.13 2.54
N VAL A 42 -20.89 -12.50 3.61
CA VAL A 42 -20.09 -13.74 3.75
C VAL A 42 -20.89 -14.80 4.49
#